data_AF-A0A3B9L7R4-F1
#
_entry.id   AF-A0A3B9L7R4-F1
#
_cell.length_a   1.000
_cell.length_b   1.000
_cell.length_c   1.000
_cell.angle_alpha   90.00
_cell.angle_beta   90.00
_cell.angle_gamma   90.00
#
_symmetry.space_group_name_H-M   'P 1'
#
loop_
_entity.id
_entity.type
_entity.pdbx_description
1 polymer ?
#
loop_
_entity_poly.entity_id
_entity_poly.type
_entity_poly.pdbx_seq_one_letter_code
_entity_poly.pdbx_strand_id
1 'polypeptide(L)' 'PAKMVIRAAYNSEKPSHWLAENAKIQAVALPYSVGGTPQAKDLFSLFDDTIQRLLEAIK' A
#
# COMPACT_ATOMS: atom_id res chain seq x y z
N PRO A 1 14.08 -1.86 -12.70
CA PRO A 1 13.60 -2.95 -11.81
C PRO A 1 12.36 -2.49 -11.02
N ALA A 2 11.45 -3.43 -10.70
CA ALA A 2 10.31 -3.15 -9.82
C ALA A 2 10.79 -2.76 -8.42
N LYS A 3 10.03 -1.87 -7.74
CA LYS A 3 10.41 -1.30 -6.43
C LYS A 3 9.56 -1.84 -5.28
N MET A 4 8.32 -2.24 -5.55
CA MET A 4 7.36 -2.73 -4.55
C MET A 4 6.24 -3.53 -5.22
N VAL A 5 5.48 -4.27 -4.42
CA VAL A 5 4.25 -4.95 -4.81
C VAL A 5 3.08 -4.20 -4.17
N ILE A 6 2.17 -3.66 -4.98
CA ILE A 6 1.02 -2.89 -4.48
C ILE A 6 -0.22 -3.78 -4.45
N ARG A 7 -1.02 -3.67 -3.38
CA ARG A 7 -2.37 -4.25 -3.31
C ARG A 7 -3.41 -3.25 -2.83
N ALA A 8 -4.65 -3.44 -3.27
CA ALA A 8 -5.81 -2.80 -2.67
C ALA A 8 -6.12 -3.42 -1.30
N ALA A 9 -6.76 -2.64 -0.42
CA ALA A 9 -7.13 -3.07 0.93
C ALA A 9 -8.08 -4.28 0.95
N TYR A 10 -8.94 -4.46 -0.06
CA TYR A 10 -9.90 -5.56 -0.16
C TYR A 10 -9.34 -6.84 -0.78
N ASN A 11 -8.12 -6.79 -1.35
CA ASN A 11 -7.46 -7.98 -1.87
C ASN A 11 -6.82 -8.77 -0.73
N SER A 12 -6.82 -10.10 -0.84
CA SER A 12 -6.06 -10.96 0.08
C SER A 12 -4.58 -10.57 0.09
N GLU A 13 -3.98 -10.56 1.28
CA GLU A 13 -2.57 -10.21 1.47
C GLU A 13 -1.59 -11.29 0.95
N LYS A 14 -2.00 -12.57 0.98
CA LYS A 14 -1.12 -13.73 0.71
C LYS A 14 -0.35 -13.63 -0.62
N PRO A 15 -0.97 -13.34 -1.77
CA PRO A 15 -0.24 -13.27 -3.03
C PRO A 15 0.77 -12.11 -3.07
N SER A 16 0.41 -10.97 -2.48
CA SER A 16 1.29 -9.80 -2.44
C SER A 16 2.52 -10.03 -1.56
N HIS A 17 2.36 -10.70 -0.42
CA HIS A 17 3.44 -11.04 0.49
C HIS A 17 4.36 -12.10 -0.13
N TRP A 18 3.79 -13.16 -0.70
CA TRP A 18 4.58 -14.19 -1.38
C TRP A 18 5.46 -13.59 -2.47
N LEU A 19 4.92 -12.70 -3.32
CA LEU A 19 5.72 -12.06 -4.38
C LEU A 19 6.78 -11.13 -3.82
N ALA A 20 6.44 -10.33 -2.80
CA ALA A 20 7.37 -9.42 -2.12
C ALA A 20 8.56 -10.17 -1.49
N GLU A 21 8.31 -11.29 -0.82
CA GLU A 21 9.33 -12.17 -0.25
C GLU A 21 10.26 -12.74 -1.32
N ASN A 22 9.70 -13.28 -2.41
CA ASN A 22 10.49 -13.86 -3.51
C ASN A 22 11.32 -12.82 -4.27
N ALA A 23 10.75 -11.64 -4.50
CA ALA A 23 11.40 -10.55 -5.22
C ALA A 23 12.28 -9.65 -4.32
N LYS A 24 12.25 -9.85 -3.00
CA LYS A 24 12.96 -9.04 -1.98
C LYS A 24 12.65 -7.54 -2.10
N ILE A 25 11.37 -7.22 -2.28
CA ILE A 25 10.84 -5.84 -2.36
C ILE A 25 9.63 -5.71 -1.44
N GLN A 26 9.27 -4.49 -1.04
CA GLN A 26 8.19 -4.29 -0.07
C GLN A 26 6.80 -4.58 -0.66
N ALA A 27 5.90 -5.16 0.15
CA ALA A 27 4.47 -5.22 -0.15
C ALA A 27 3.75 -4.03 0.50
N VAL A 28 2.94 -3.30 -0.27
CA VAL A 28 2.27 -2.08 0.18
C VAL A 28 0.77 -2.20 -0.03
N ALA A 29 0.02 -2.05 1.06
CA ALA A 29 -1.42 -1.93 1.03
C ALA A 29 -1.82 -0.45 0.99
N LEU A 30 -2.56 -0.05 -0.04
CA LEU A 30 -3.09 1.31 -0.16
C LEU A 30 -4.54 1.38 0.33
N PRO A 31 -4.95 2.50 0.96
CA PRO A 31 -6.34 2.72 1.30
C PRO A 31 -7.18 2.82 0.02
N TYR A 32 -8.35 2.18 0.02
CA TYR A 32 -9.26 2.23 -1.13
C TYR A 32 -10.36 3.28 -0.97
N SER A 33 -10.74 3.59 0.28
CA SER A 33 -11.83 4.51 0.61
C SER A 33 -11.46 5.35 1.83
N VAL A 34 -12.19 6.46 2.01
CA VAL A 34 -12.23 7.19 3.28
C VAL A 34 -12.64 6.22 4.39
N GLY A 35 -11.94 6.25 5.52
CA GLY A 35 -12.06 5.31 6.62
C GLY A 35 -11.30 3.99 6.43
N GLY A 36 -10.64 3.77 5.29
CA GLY A 36 -9.88 2.54 5.02
C GLY A 36 -8.61 2.39 5.87
N THR A 37 -8.11 3.48 6.43
CA THR A 37 -6.99 3.55 7.37
C THR A 37 -7.31 4.60 8.44
N PRO A 38 -6.62 4.59 9.60
CA PRO A 38 -6.76 5.65 10.60
C PRO A 38 -6.42 7.06 10.08
N GLN A 39 -5.62 7.15 9.01
CA GLN A 39 -5.17 8.40 8.38
C GLN A 39 -6.16 8.92 7.34
N ALA A 40 -6.86 8.05 6.59
CA ALA A 40 -7.78 8.43 5.53
C ALA A 40 -9.13 8.95 6.08
N LYS A 41 -9.18 10.15 6.66
CA LYS A 41 -10.37 10.73 7.32
C LYS A 41 -11.30 11.49 6.37
N ASP A 42 -10.78 11.89 5.21
CA ASP A 42 -11.47 12.57 4.12
C ASP A 42 -10.75 12.26 2.79
N LEU A 43 -11.21 12.84 1.68
CA LEU A 43 -10.59 12.58 0.37
C LEU A 43 -9.15 13.07 0.27
N PHE A 44 -8.80 14.18 0.94
CA PHE A 44 -7.44 14.73 0.87
C PHE A 44 -6.46 13.86 1.66
N SER A 45 -6.79 13.58 2.91
CA SER A 45 -6.01 12.70 3.79
C SER A 45 -5.93 11.26 3.28
N LEU A 46 -6.91 10.78 2.49
CA LEU A 46 -6.81 9.53 1.75
C LEU A 46 -5.67 9.56 0.71
N PHE A 47 -5.57 10.65 -0.07
CA PHE A 47 -4.49 10.82 -1.05
C PHE A 47 -3.14 11.02 -0.36
N ASP A 48 -3.09 11.78 0.74
CA ASP A 48 -1.87 11.97 1.53
C ASP A 48 -1.36 10.63 2.10
N ASP A 49 -2.25 9.82 2.71
CA ASP A 49 -1.90 8.49 3.21
C ASP A 49 -1.41 7.57 2.08
N THR A 50 -2.03 7.65 0.90
CA THR A 50 -1.60 6.91 -0.29
C THR A 50 -0.19 7.28 -0.71
N ILE A 51 0.11 8.57 -0.85
CA ILE A 51 1.43 9.06 -1.25
C ILE A 51 2.48 8.72 -0.19
N GLN A 52 2.16 8.91 1.09
CA GLN A 52 3.07 8.61 2.19
C GLN A 52 3.50 7.14 2.18
N ARG A 53 2.55 6.20 2.06
CA ARG A 53 2.84 4.76 1.99
C ARG A 53 3.74 4.39 0.81
N LEU A 54 3.54 5.02 -0.34
CA LEU A 54 4.39 4.80 -1.51
C LEU A 54 5.80 5.35 -1.28
N LEU A 55 5.93 6.55 -0.72
CA LEU A 55 7.24 7.15 -0.43
C LEU A 55 8.03 6.37 0.64
N GLU A 56 7.35 5.86 1.66
CA GLU A 56 7.95 5.01 2.69
C GLU A 56 8.48 3.69 2.11
N ALA A 57 7.75 3.10 1.16
CA ALA A 57 8.12 1.84 0.54
C ALA A 57 9.20 1.94 -0.56
N ILE A 58 9.45 3.14 -1.10
CA ILE A 58 10.54 3.38 -2.06
C ILE A 58 11.91 3.46 -1.37
N LYS A 59 11.94 3.80 -0.07
CA LYS A 59 13.16 3.84 0.74
C LYS A 59 13.70 2.43 1.00
#